data_AF-A0AAD9AQ70-F1
#
_entry.id   AF-A0AAD9AQ70-F1
#
_cell.length_a   1.000
_cell.length_b   1.000
_cell.length_c   1.000
_cell.angle_alpha   90.00
_cell.angle_beta   90.00
_cell.angle_gamma   90.00
#
_symmetry.space_group_name_H-M   'P 1'
#
loop_
_entity.id
_entity.type
_entity.pdbx_description
1 polymer ?
#
loop_
_entity_poly.entity_id
_entity_poly.type
_entity_poly.pdbx_seq_one_letter_code
_entity_poly.pdbx_strand_id
1 'polypeptide(L)'
;MVSKTLTLLGLAAAAVARVQFLGVAISGGDFGCEIDGSCPTGKTQLPLSSLGGGDGEGQMNHFANDDKLNMFRLPVGWQFLVNNQLGGTLNAGNLGKYDQVMQKCLATGAYCMLDIHNFARWNGGIIGQGGPTDDQFVSLWTQLATKYKDNEKVVFELMNEPHDLDVKIWAATCQKVVTAIRGAGATKQMILLPGTNFNSAEFLVSSGSADALMAITNPDGTTDNLIIDVHKYLDEDNSGTHKPCTTDNVESFRTVAEYLRSKGRKGLVSETGASSDSSCFTAFCAQNTFINQNSDVFIGLVGWAAGSFGTDYVLSLTPKKSGNSYTDNDLMKQCVLATWNTELNVTTPVSAQPSKPVASAKPSAAPSSVPASVPISAPDSAPTSAPTAAPVTSDDGSAILPPTTVMTVPTTLLIDTSTPTPPAPTGTRGRNGTTTTSTPSLPTAAGARVDAMGSLVGFGLAVAMML
;
A
#
# COMPACT_ATOMS: atom_id res chain seq x y z
N MET A 1 14.57 -16.24 -67.01
CA MET A 1 14.93 -15.87 -65.62
C MET A 1 13.67 -15.98 -64.77
N VAL A 2 13.73 -16.60 -63.59
CA VAL A 2 12.59 -16.69 -62.66
C VAL A 2 12.95 -15.91 -61.41
N SER A 3 12.26 -14.80 -61.15
CA SER A 3 12.45 -14.03 -59.91
C SER A 3 11.60 -14.63 -58.79
N LYS A 4 12.22 -15.00 -57.67
CA LYS A 4 11.52 -15.43 -56.45
C LYS A 4 11.45 -14.26 -55.48
N THR A 5 10.28 -13.63 -55.38
CA THR A 5 10.00 -12.67 -54.29
C THR A 5 9.83 -13.44 -52.98
N LEU A 6 10.78 -13.30 -52.06
CA LEU A 6 10.70 -13.89 -50.73
C LEU A 6 10.01 -12.92 -49.78
N THR A 7 8.75 -13.18 -49.43
CA THR A 7 8.00 -12.35 -48.47
C THR A 7 8.46 -12.70 -47.06
N LEU A 8 9.17 -11.77 -46.41
CA LEU A 8 9.66 -11.95 -45.05
C LEU A 8 8.53 -11.63 -44.05
N LEU A 9 7.88 -12.65 -43.49
CA LEU A 9 7.01 -12.46 -42.33
C LEU A 9 7.89 -12.17 -41.11
N GLY A 10 7.86 -10.92 -40.64
CA GLY A 10 8.45 -10.57 -39.35
C GLY A 10 7.63 -11.16 -38.22
N LEU A 11 8.22 -12.04 -37.41
CA LEU A 11 7.65 -12.39 -36.13
C LEU A 11 7.78 -11.17 -35.21
N ALA A 12 6.67 -10.47 -34.98
CA ALA A 12 6.56 -9.61 -33.82
C ALA A 12 6.54 -10.52 -32.59
N ALA A 13 7.63 -10.51 -31.80
CA ALA A 13 7.62 -11.14 -30.49
C ALA A 13 6.58 -10.43 -29.63
N ALA A 14 5.56 -11.16 -29.17
CA ALA A 14 4.59 -10.63 -28.23
C ALA A 14 5.31 -10.34 -26.90
N ALA A 15 5.52 -9.07 -26.58
CA ALA A 15 6.09 -8.68 -25.30
C ALA A 15 5.12 -9.10 -24.19
N VAL A 16 5.58 -9.93 -23.26
CA VAL A 16 4.78 -10.43 -22.15
C VAL A 16 4.36 -9.25 -21.26
N ALA A 17 3.06 -8.95 -21.26
CA ALA A 17 2.48 -7.96 -20.35
C ALA A 17 2.46 -8.55 -18.93
N ARG A 18 3.39 -8.07 -18.10
CA ARG A 18 3.52 -8.36 -16.68
C ARG A 18 4.04 -7.13 -15.95
N VAL A 19 3.74 -6.99 -14.66
CA VAL A 19 4.19 -5.82 -13.89
C VAL A 19 5.72 -5.74 -13.87
N GLN A 20 6.27 -4.52 -13.80
CA GLN A 20 7.72 -4.29 -13.72
C GLN A 20 8.30 -4.82 -12.40
N PHE A 21 7.54 -4.73 -11.31
CA PHE A 21 7.98 -5.08 -9.96
C PHE A 21 7.14 -6.20 -9.34
N LEU A 22 7.76 -7.31 -8.98
CA LEU A 22 7.17 -8.32 -8.09
C LEU A 22 7.95 -8.33 -6.78
N GLY A 23 7.22 -8.33 -5.66
CA GLY A 23 7.82 -8.28 -4.34
C GLY A 23 7.01 -8.94 -3.24
N VAL A 24 7.58 -8.92 -2.03
CA VAL A 24 6.94 -9.36 -0.78
C VAL A 24 7.26 -8.34 0.32
N ALA A 25 6.32 -8.12 1.24
CA ALA A 25 6.53 -7.36 2.45
C ALA A 25 7.35 -8.18 3.46
N ILE A 26 8.49 -7.65 3.90
CA ILE A 26 9.40 -8.28 4.87
C ILE A 26 9.14 -7.58 6.21
N SER A 27 8.03 -7.93 6.85
CA SER A 27 7.49 -7.23 8.02
C SER A 27 8.24 -7.57 9.31
N GLY A 28 8.06 -6.76 10.34
CA GLY A 28 8.71 -6.82 11.65
C GLY A 28 9.02 -5.45 12.24
N GLY A 29 9.24 -4.42 11.42
CA GLY A 29 9.46 -3.04 11.89
C GLY A 29 8.18 -2.35 12.39
N ASP A 30 7.06 -2.77 11.82
CA ASP A 30 5.66 -2.49 12.11
C ASP A 30 5.08 -3.24 13.31
N PHE A 31 5.72 -4.32 13.79
CA PHE A 31 5.08 -5.22 14.77
C PHE A 31 4.62 -4.47 16.03
N GLY A 32 3.31 -4.51 16.28
CA GLY A 32 2.62 -3.79 17.36
C GLY A 32 2.11 -2.39 16.98
N CYS A 33 2.27 -1.93 15.75
CA CYS A 33 1.51 -0.81 15.22
C CYS A 33 0.02 -1.21 15.10
N GLU A 34 -0.86 -0.40 15.68
CA GLU A 34 -2.31 -0.55 15.59
C GLU A 34 -2.89 0.50 14.62
N ILE A 35 -4.11 0.27 14.10
CA ILE A 35 -4.73 1.17 13.10
C ILE A 35 -4.97 2.61 13.61
N ASP A 36 -4.96 2.84 14.92
CA ASP A 36 -4.99 4.21 15.46
C ASP A 36 -3.65 4.96 15.26
N GLY A 37 -2.65 4.34 14.64
CA GLY A 37 -1.30 4.88 14.48
C GLY A 37 -0.51 4.92 15.78
N SER A 38 -0.85 4.12 16.79
CA SER A 38 0.01 3.86 17.94
C SER A 38 0.95 2.68 17.66
N CYS A 39 2.26 2.91 17.82
CA CYS A 39 3.29 1.89 17.60
C CYS A 39 4.20 1.77 18.84
N PRO A 40 3.93 0.86 19.80
CA PRO A 40 4.75 0.69 20.99
C PRO A 40 6.11 0.09 20.63
N THR A 41 7.16 0.90 20.67
CA THR A 41 8.52 0.58 20.16
C THR A 41 9.21 -0.63 20.82
N GLY A 42 8.64 -1.19 21.89
CA GLY A 42 9.07 -2.46 22.50
C GLY A 42 8.47 -3.72 21.86
N LYS A 43 7.63 -3.57 20.82
CA LYS A 43 7.05 -4.66 20.02
C LYS A 43 7.78 -4.85 18.68
N THR A 44 8.42 -3.80 18.17
CA THR A 44 9.21 -3.80 16.93
C THR A 44 10.27 -4.91 16.93
N GLN A 45 10.17 -5.83 15.97
CA GLN A 45 11.03 -6.98 15.78
C GLN A 45 11.57 -7.00 14.33
N LEU A 46 12.49 -6.06 14.04
CA LEU A 46 13.09 -5.89 12.71
C LEU A 46 13.61 -7.22 12.13
N PRO A 47 13.34 -7.54 10.85
CA PRO A 47 13.52 -8.87 10.25
C PRO A 47 14.98 -9.19 9.90
N LEU A 48 15.85 -9.19 10.91
CA LEU A 48 17.20 -9.73 10.84
C LEU A 48 17.46 -10.60 12.07
N SER A 49 17.95 -11.82 11.84
CA SER A 49 18.38 -12.75 12.89
C SER A 49 19.37 -12.12 13.88
N SER A 50 20.24 -11.22 13.39
CA SER A 50 21.22 -10.46 14.19
C SER A 50 20.60 -9.39 15.11
N LEU A 51 19.35 -9.00 14.86
CA LEU A 51 18.57 -8.05 15.67
C LEU A 51 17.50 -8.76 16.53
N GLY A 52 17.40 -10.09 16.46
CA GLY A 52 16.40 -10.89 17.16
C GLY A 52 15.07 -11.07 16.42
N GLY A 53 14.99 -10.71 15.14
CA GLY A 53 13.82 -10.98 14.28
C GLY A 53 13.98 -12.20 13.39
N GLY A 54 13.08 -12.32 12.41
CA GLY A 54 13.16 -13.37 11.39
C GLY A 54 14.38 -13.22 10.49
N ASP A 55 14.70 -14.28 9.73
CA ASP A 55 15.85 -14.27 8.81
C ASP A 55 15.54 -13.57 7.49
N GLY A 56 15.13 -12.30 7.56
CA GLY A 56 14.73 -11.50 6.39
C GLY A 56 15.87 -11.30 5.39
N GLU A 57 17.13 -11.31 5.82
CA GLU A 57 18.28 -11.35 4.90
C GLU A 57 18.29 -12.64 4.08
N GLY A 58 18.11 -13.80 4.71
CA GLY A 58 18.01 -15.07 3.99
C GLY A 58 16.79 -15.14 3.06
N GLN A 59 15.63 -14.63 3.51
CA GLN A 59 14.40 -14.61 2.72
C GLN A 59 14.50 -13.68 1.50
N MET A 60 14.98 -12.45 1.67
CA MET A 60 15.19 -11.52 0.54
C MET A 60 16.21 -12.08 -0.46
N ASN A 61 17.25 -12.79 0.00
CA ASN A 61 18.18 -13.46 -0.90
C ASN A 61 17.56 -14.66 -1.63
N HIS A 62 16.67 -15.44 -1.01
CA HIS A 62 15.91 -16.50 -1.69
C HIS A 62 15.03 -15.88 -2.80
N PHE A 63 14.11 -15.01 -2.41
CA PHE A 63 13.15 -14.36 -3.31
C PHE A 63 13.84 -13.67 -4.50
N ALA A 64 14.98 -13.00 -4.29
CA ALA A 64 15.70 -12.31 -5.37
C ALA A 64 16.53 -13.25 -6.25
N ASN A 65 17.29 -14.20 -5.65
CA ASN A 65 18.23 -15.02 -6.41
C ASN A 65 17.60 -16.27 -7.01
N ASP A 66 16.58 -16.86 -6.38
CA ASP A 66 15.90 -18.05 -6.85
C ASP A 66 14.66 -17.65 -7.66
N ASP A 67 13.71 -16.94 -7.03
CA ASP A 67 12.36 -16.67 -7.56
C ASP A 67 12.24 -15.39 -8.41
N LYS A 68 13.33 -14.61 -8.46
CA LYS A 68 13.54 -13.39 -9.27
C LYS A 68 12.69 -12.18 -8.89
N LEU A 69 12.17 -12.12 -7.66
CA LEU A 69 11.56 -10.91 -7.11
C LEU A 69 12.57 -9.76 -7.12
N ASN A 70 12.08 -8.56 -7.39
CA ASN A 70 12.91 -7.37 -7.61
C ASN A 70 12.43 -6.17 -6.80
N MET A 71 11.55 -6.38 -5.82
CA MET A 71 11.10 -5.38 -4.86
C MET A 71 10.85 -6.01 -3.49
N PHE A 72 11.16 -5.30 -2.40
CA PHE A 72 10.75 -5.67 -1.04
C PHE A 72 10.19 -4.44 -0.33
N ARG A 73 9.05 -4.62 0.36
CA ARG A 73 8.45 -3.61 1.23
C ARG A 73 8.90 -3.83 2.67
N LEU A 74 9.29 -2.75 3.33
CA LEU A 74 9.96 -2.76 4.64
C LEU A 74 9.20 -1.85 5.61
N PRO A 75 8.10 -2.33 6.20
CA PRO A 75 7.30 -1.57 7.15
C PRO A 75 8.09 -1.17 8.41
N VAL A 76 7.92 0.07 8.86
CA VAL A 76 8.44 0.53 10.17
C VAL A 76 7.58 1.63 10.79
N GLY A 77 7.28 1.49 12.09
CA GLY A 77 6.56 2.53 12.84
C GLY A 77 7.37 3.81 13.03
N TRP A 78 6.75 4.97 12.79
CA TRP A 78 7.32 6.31 12.99
C TRP A 78 7.86 6.48 14.42
N GLN A 79 7.11 6.01 15.42
CA GLN A 79 7.51 6.01 16.84
C GLN A 79 8.88 5.33 17.05
N PHE A 80 9.20 4.27 16.32
CA PHE A 80 10.50 3.60 16.40
C PHE A 80 11.61 4.49 15.81
N LEU A 81 11.39 5.04 14.61
CA LEU A 81 12.36 5.87 13.90
C LEU A 81 12.77 7.13 14.67
N VAL A 82 11.84 7.82 15.36
CA VAL A 82 12.14 9.01 16.18
C VAL A 82 12.22 8.71 17.69
N ASN A 83 12.15 7.44 18.11
CA ASN A 83 12.10 7.03 19.53
C ASN A 83 11.07 7.84 20.35
N ASN A 84 9.83 7.85 19.86
CA ASN A 84 8.68 8.58 20.40
C ASN A 84 8.81 10.13 20.44
N GLN A 85 9.86 10.73 19.86
CA GLN A 85 10.03 12.19 19.79
C GLN A 85 9.36 12.77 18.53
N LEU A 86 8.04 12.98 18.59
CA LEU A 86 7.25 13.48 17.45
C LEU A 86 7.82 14.78 16.84
N GLY A 87 8.11 14.75 15.54
CA GLY A 87 8.71 15.86 14.78
C GLY A 87 10.21 16.09 15.01
N GLY A 88 10.83 15.35 15.95
CA GLY A 88 12.24 15.47 16.28
C GLY A 88 13.19 14.79 15.29
N THR A 89 14.47 14.75 15.65
CA THR A 89 15.50 14.06 14.86
C THR A 89 15.29 12.55 14.88
N LEU A 90 15.56 11.87 13.77
CA LEU A 90 15.67 10.41 13.71
C LEU A 90 16.65 9.90 14.78
N ASN A 91 16.22 8.91 15.56
CA ASN A 91 17.06 8.33 16.60
C ASN A 91 18.16 7.49 15.94
N ALA A 92 19.42 7.92 16.08
CA ALA A 92 20.56 7.29 15.40
C ALA A 92 20.72 5.78 15.71
N GLY A 93 20.33 5.32 16.91
CA GLY A 93 20.37 3.91 17.29
C GLY A 93 19.29 3.07 16.62
N ASN A 94 18.05 3.57 16.57
CA ASN A 94 16.93 2.87 15.92
C ASN A 94 17.04 2.96 14.39
N LEU A 95 17.38 4.12 13.84
CA LEU A 95 17.68 4.30 12.42
C LEU A 95 18.86 3.42 12.00
N GLY A 96 19.91 3.29 12.80
CA GLY A 96 21.05 2.40 12.53
C GLY A 96 20.71 0.91 12.55
N LYS A 97 19.61 0.50 13.19
CA LYS A 97 19.06 -0.86 13.10
C LYS A 97 18.19 -1.04 11.85
N TYR A 98 17.26 -0.11 11.61
CA TYR A 98 16.40 -0.14 10.42
C TYR A 98 17.21 -0.08 9.12
N ASP A 99 18.27 0.74 9.09
CA ASP A 99 19.16 0.87 7.95
C ASP A 99 19.91 -0.43 7.64
N GLN A 100 20.19 -1.30 8.62
CA GLN A 100 20.74 -2.62 8.32
C GLN A 100 19.76 -3.44 7.47
N VAL A 101 18.46 -3.37 7.75
CA VAL A 101 17.42 -4.03 6.92
C VAL A 101 17.42 -3.45 5.51
N MET A 102 17.42 -2.11 5.39
CA MET A 102 17.51 -1.41 4.09
C MET A 102 18.76 -1.83 3.30
N GLN A 103 19.95 -1.89 3.93
CA GLN A 103 21.18 -2.29 3.25
C GLN A 103 21.18 -3.78 2.85
N LYS A 104 20.57 -4.68 3.66
CA LYS A 104 20.41 -6.09 3.26
C LYS A 104 19.45 -6.25 2.09
N CYS A 105 18.36 -5.48 2.05
CA CYS A 105 17.49 -5.40 0.87
C CYS A 105 18.25 -4.90 -0.36
N LEU A 106 18.92 -3.74 -0.25
CA LEU A 106 19.62 -3.10 -1.39
C LEU A 106 20.77 -3.97 -1.93
N ALA A 107 21.41 -4.78 -1.08
CA ALA A 107 22.45 -5.72 -1.47
C ALA A 107 21.97 -6.85 -2.40
N THR A 108 20.67 -7.20 -2.39
CA THR A 108 20.08 -8.14 -3.38
C THR A 108 20.00 -7.56 -4.79
N GLY A 109 20.06 -6.22 -4.91
CA GLY A 109 19.77 -5.51 -6.15
C GLY A 109 18.28 -5.26 -6.42
N ALA A 110 17.37 -5.66 -5.52
CA ALA A 110 15.95 -5.27 -5.56
C ALA A 110 15.74 -3.77 -5.28
N TYR A 111 14.52 -3.30 -5.54
CA TYR A 111 13.99 -2.04 -5.00
C TYR A 111 13.56 -2.24 -3.54
N CYS A 112 13.78 -1.22 -2.71
CA CYS A 112 13.57 -1.30 -1.26
C CYS A 112 12.64 -0.17 -0.82
N MET A 113 11.40 -0.54 -0.55
CA MET A 113 10.30 0.36 -0.23
C MET A 113 10.24 0.58 1.28
N LEU A 114 10.57 1.80 1.69
CA LEU A 114 10.45 2.27 3.07
C LEU A 114 9.01 2.70 3.28
N ASP A 115 8.30 1.94 4.11
CA ASP A 115 6.92 2.20 4.55
C ASP A 115 6.93 2.79 5.97
N ILE A 116 6.16 3.87 6.16
CA ILE A 116 5.84 4.44 7.46
C ILE A 116 4.47 3.90 7.91
N HIS A 117 4.52 2.85 8.74
CA HIS A 117 3.37 1.97 9.00
C HIS A 117 2.42 2.53 10.07
N ASN A 118 1.76 3.65 9.77
CA ASN A 118 1.17 4.54 10.78
C ASN A 118 -0.27 5.04 10.50
N PHE A 119 -0.96 4.58 9.45
CA PHE A 119 -2.41 4.83 9.26
C PHE A 119 -2.80 6.33 9.19
N ALA A 120 -1.89 7.15 8.66
CA ALA A 120 -1.90 8.62 8.69
C ALA A 120 -2.06 9.25 10.08
N ARG A 121 -1.63 8.54 11.14
CA ARG A 121 -1.86 8.88 12.53
C ARG A 121 -0.60 8.75 13.41
N TRP A 122 -0.68 9.39 14.57
CA TRP A 122 0.21 9.15 15.70
C TRP A 122 -0.64 9.09 16.97
N ASN A 123 -0.72 7.92 17.60
CA ASN A 123 -1.45 7.67 18.84
C ASN A 123 -2.89 8.24 18.83
N GLY A 124 -3.67 7.87 17.81
CA GLY A 124 -5.04 8.31 17.57
C GLY A 124 -5.19 9.63 16.79
N GLY A 125 -4.19 10.50 16.81
CA GLY A 125 -4.25 11.82 16.15
C GLY A 125 -3.88 11.77 14.67
N ILE A 126 -4.77 12.22 13.79
CA ILE A 126 -4.59 12.25 12.32
C ILE A 126 -3.66 13.42 11.91
N ILE A 127 -2.66 13.15 11.07
CA ILE A 127 -1.70 14.16 10.56
C ILE A 127 -2.46 15.26 9.79
N GLY A 128 -2.16 16.52 10.12
CA GLY A 128 -2.81 17.70 9.53
C GLY A 128 -4.27 17.93 9.99
N GLN A 129 -4.87 16.98 10.72
CA GLN A 129 -6.31 16.92 11.02
C GLN A 129 -6.59 16.69 12.52
N GLY A 130 -5.78 17.31 13.39
CA GLY A 130 -5.93 17.28 14.86
C GLY A 130 -4.89 16.45 15.61
N GLY A 131 -4.08 15.67 14.90
CA GLY A 131 -2.86 15.02 15.40
C GLY A 131 -1.59 15.81 15.10
N PRO A 132 -0.52 15.17 14.61
CA PRO A 132 0.71 15.86 14.20
C PRO A 132 0.47 16.96 13.16
N THR A 133 1.31 18.00 13.15
CA THR A 133 1.30 18.97 12.05
C THR A 133 1.97 18.38 10.80
N ASP A 134 1.64 18.93 9.63
CA ASP A 134 2.34 18.60 8.38
C ASP A 134 3.85 18.76 8.51
N ASP A 135 4.31 19.81 9.22
CA ASP A 135 5.73 20.11 9.40
C ASP A 135 6.46 19.02 10.22
N GLN A 136 5.78 18.37 11.17
CA GLN A 136 6.35 17.25 11.93
C GLN A 136 6.52 15.99 11.07
N PHE A 137 5.62 15.77 10.11
CA PHE A 137 5.68 14.66 9.16
C PHE A 137 6.64 14.94 7.99
N VAL A 138 6.70 16.18 7.53
CA VAL A 138 7.73 16.70 6.61
C VAL A 138 9.12 16.61 7.24
N SER A 139 9.27 16.85 8.54
CA SER A 139 10.53 16.67 9.29
C SER A 139 11.03 15.23 9.22
N LEU A 140 10.15 14.23 9.40
CA LEU A 140 10.48 12.81 9.22
C LEU A 140 10.99 12.55 7.79
N TRP A 141 10.18 12.91 6.79
CA TRP A 141 10.46 12.58 5.39
C TRP A 141 11.67 13.32 4.83
N THR A 142 11.93 14.55 5.25
CA THR A 142 13.15 15.31 4.88
C THR A 142 14.41 14.57 5.35
N GLN A 143 14.40 14.03 6.57
CA GLN A 143 15.54 13.32 7.14
C GLN A 143 15.76 11.96 6.46
N LEU A 144 14.68 11.20 6.20
CA LEU A 144 14.75 9.92 5.48
C LEU A 144 15.22 10.11 4.03
N ALA A 145 14.67 11.08 3.32
CA ALA A 145 15.11 11.43 1.96
C ALA A 145 16.58 11.86 1.95
N THR A 146 17.02 12.71 2.89
CA THR A 146 18.43 13.14 3.01
C THR A 146 19.37 11.94 3.19
N LYS A 147 18.95 10.91 3.92
CA LYS A 147 19.73 9.67 4.12
C LYS A 147 19.79 8.77 2.88
N TYR A 148 18.72 8.70 2.09
CA TYR A 148 18.56 7.70 1.02
C TYR A 148 18.63 8.27 -0.42
N LYS A 149 18.70 9.59 -0.59
CA LYS A 149 18.70 10.31 -1.88
C LYS A 149 19.67 9.78 -2.94
N ASP A 150 20.82 9.25 -2.53
CA ASP A 150 21.88 8.81 -3.46
C ASP A 150 21.67 7.37 -3.99
N ASN A 151 20.62 6.67 -3.56
CA ASN A 151 20.28 5.34 -4.06
C ASN A 151 18.90 5.32 -4.74
N GLU A 152 18.91 5.14 -6.07
CA GLU A 152 17.73 5.16 -6.94
C GLU A 152 16.78 3.97 -6.75
N LYS A 153 17.25 2.92 -6.05
CA LYS A 153 16.44 1.73 -5.73
C LYS A 153 15.64 1.86 -4.44
N VAL A 154 15.83 2.92 -3.66
CA VAL A 154 14.94 3.21 -2.54
C VAL A 154 13.61 3.76 -3.08
N VAL A 155 12.51 3.26 -2.52
CA VAL A 155 11.15 3.73 -2.79
C VAL A 155 10.61 4.32 -1.50
N PHE A 156 9.90 5.43 -1.58
CA PHE A 156 9.30 6.11 -0.43
C PHE A 156 7.80 5.93 -0.47
N GLU A 157 7.28 5.04 0.36
CA GLU A 157 5.84 4.92 0.58
C GLU A 157 5.45 5.85 1.72
N LEU A 158 4.64 6.87 1.42
CA LEU A 158 4.51 7.99 2.34
C LEU A 158 3.86 7.59 3.67
N MET A 159 2.94 6.62 3.66
CA MET A 159 2.15 6.20 4.81
C MET A 159 1.34 4.93 4.49
N ASN A 160 1.46 3.88 5.29
CA ASN A 160 0.52 2.76 5.25
C ASN A 160 -0.92 3.23 5.51
N GLU A 161 -1.85 2.80 4.67
CA GLU A 161 -3.30 2.79 4.91
C GLU A 161 -3.94 3.97 5.69
N PRO A 162 -3.93 5.19 5.15
CA PRO A 162 -4.78 6.25 5.66
C PRO A 162 -6.27 5.85 5.63
N HIS A 163 -7.02 6.20 6.67
CA HIS A 163 -8.46 5.93 6.78
C HIS A 163 -9.16 7.01 7.62
N ASP A 164 -10.50 7.10 7.55
CA ASP A 164 -11.35 8.00 8.35
C ASP A 164 -10.81 9.45 8.44
N LEU A 165 -10.53 10.08 7.30
CA LEU A 165 -9.97 11.43 7.21
C LEU A 165 -10.50 12.22 6.00
N ASP A 166 -10.33 13.55 5.99
CA ASP A 166 -10.54 14.36 4.78
C ASP A 166 -9.38 14.13 3.81
N VAL A 167 -9.67 13.46 2.69
CA VAL A 167 -8.65 13.07 1.72
C VAL A 167 -8.07 14.24 0.91
N LYS A 168 -8.74 15.40 0.88
CA LYS A 168 -8.21 16.62 0.23
C LYS A 168 -7.20 17.32 1.12
N ILE A 169 -7.45 17.36 2.44
CA ILE A 169 -6.45 17.83 3.41
C ILE A 169 -5.25 16.88 3.39
N TRP A 170 -5.48 15.56 3.41
CA TRP A 170 -4.41 14.56 3.33
C TRP A 170 -3.58 14.67 2.03
N ALA A 171 -4.21 14.85 0.87
CA ALA A 171 -3.48 15.07 -0.38
C ALA A 171 -2.60 16.35 -0.34
N ALA A 172 -3.02 17.41 0.36
CA ALA A 172 -2.19 18.58 0.59
C ALA A 172 -1.01 18.30 1.55
N THR A 173 -1.19 17.47 2.57
CA THR A 173 -0.10 16.94 3.41
C THR A 173 0.90 16.14 2.55
N CYS A 174 0.42 15.20 1.72
CA CYS A 174 1.27 14.43 0.79
C CYS A 174 2.02 15.33 -0.20
N GLN A 175 1.40 16.39 -0.73
CA GLN A 175 2.08 17.35 -1.61
C GLN A 175 3.25 18.04 -0.91
N LYS A 176 3.08 18.50 0.35
CA LYS A 176 4.19 19.08 1.13
C LYS A 176 5.33 18.09 1.32
N VAL A 177 5.01 16.82 1.58
CA VAL A 177 5.98 15.75 1.75
C VAL A 177 6.72 15.42 0.45
N VAL A 178 6.04 15.33 -0.70
CA VAL A 178 6.67 15.18 -2.02
C VAL A 178 7.64 16.32 -2.29
N THR A 179 7.20 17.58 -2.08
CA THR A 179 8.07 18.76 -2.23
C THR A 179 9.30 18.69 -1.33
N ALA A 180 9.16 18.23 -0.09
CA ALA A 180 10.27 18.08 0.85
C ALA A 180 11.25 16.95 0.47
N ILE A 181 10.76 15.79 0.03
CA ILE A 181 11.59 14.65 -0.42
C ILE A 181 12.42 15.06 -1.64
N ARG A 182 11.80 15.73 -2.62
CA ARG A 182 12.52 16.26 -3.80
C ARG A 182 13.49 17.38 -3.40
N GLY A 183 13.10 18.26 -2.48
CA GLY A 183 13.94 19.34 -1.93
C GLY A 183 15.16 18.86 -1.14
N ALA A 184 15.06 17.69 -0.49
CA ALA A 184 16.20 17.01 0.13
C ALA A 184 17.16 16.35 -0.88
N GLY A 185 16.90 16.49 -2.18
CA GLY A 185 17.74 15.98 -3.27
C GLY A 185 17.40 14.56 -3.73
N ALA A 186 16.35 13.92 -3.18
CA ALA A 186 15.91 12.59 -3.58
C ALA A 186 15.03 12.66 -4.84
N THR A 187 15.65 13.03 -5.96
CA THR A 187 14.99 13.43 -7.21
C THR A 187 14.60 12.27 -8.13
N LYS A 188 15.12 11.05 -7.89
CA LYS A 188 14.96 9.91 -8.81
C LYS A 188 14.08 8.79 -8.28
N GLN A 189 13.93 8.71 -6.96
CA GLN A 189 13.18 7.65 -6.27
C GLN A 189 11.69 7.69 -6.62
N MET A 190 11.05 6.51 -6.63
CA MET A 190 9.59 6.42 -6.65
C MET A 190 9.02 6.89 -5.30
N ILE A 191 7.94 7.65 -5.36
CA ILE A 191 7.12 8.02 -4.21
C ILE A 191 5.73 7.45 -4.43
N LEU A 192 5.24 6.66 -3.47
CA LEU A 192 3.89 6.10 -3.47
C LEU A 192 2.94 7.03 -2.71
N LEU A 193 1.78 7.30 -3.32
CA LEU A 193 0.79 8.28 -2.87
C LEU A 193 -0.46 7.55 -2.33
N PRO A 194 -0.62 7.47 -0.99
CA PRO A 194 -1.69 6.70 -0.34
C PRO A 194 -3.01 7.47 -0.20
N GLY A 195 -4.12 6.75 -0.41
CA GLY A 195 -5.50 7.26 -0.36
C GLY A 195 -6.16 7.04 1.00
N THR A 196 -7.45 7.39 1.12
CA THR A 196 -8.25 7.00 2.29
C THR A 196 -8.91 5.63 2.10
N ASN A 197 -9.64 5.14 3.10
CA ASN A 197 -10.17 3.77 3.19
C ASN A 197 -9.09 2.70 3.00
N PHE A 198 -8.01 2.78 3.78
CA PHE A 198 -6.95 1.76 3.85
C PHE A 198 -6.34 1.46 2.46
N ASN A 199 -6.01 2.49 1.69
CA ASN A 199 -5.50 2.39 0.31
C ASN A 199 -6.38 1.55 -0.66
N SER A 200 -7.63 1.20 -0.29
CA SER A 200 -8.37 0.11 -0.92
C SER A 200 -8.73 0.38 -2.38
N ALA A 201 -8.34 -0.53 -3.28
CA ALA A 201 -8.62 -0.45 -4.71
C ALA A 201 -10.11 -0.23 -5.04
N GLU A 202 -11.00 -0.76 -4.21
CA GLU A 202 -12.46 -0.64 -4.36
C GLU A 202 -13.00 0.76 -4.04
N PHE A 203 -12.37 1.44 -3.09
CA PHE A 203 -12.77 2.78 -2.64
C PHE A 203 -11.90 3.90 -3.21
N LEU A 204 -10.76 3.61 -3.83
CA LEU A 204 -9.79 4.58 -4.34
C LEU A 204 -10.44 5.68 -5.20
N VAL A 205 -11.30 5.28 -6.14
CA VAL A 205 -12.01 6.23 -7.03
C VAL A 205 -13.23 6.84 -6.35
N SER A 206 -14.08 6.02 -5.71
CA SER A 206 -15.37 6.45 -5.15
C SER A 206 -15.26 7.34 -3.91
N SER A 207 -14.19 7.21 -3.13
CA SER A 207 -13.84 8.12 -2.01
C SER A 207 -13.34 9.50 -2.46
N GLY A 208 -13.05 9.67 -3.75
CA GLY A 208 -12.36 10.85 -4.27
C GLY A 208 -10.85 10.87 -4.00
N SER A 209 -10.28 9.84 -3.36
CA SER A 209 -8.82 9.71 -3.16
C SER A 209 -8.08 9.83 -4.48
N ALA A 210 -8.55 9.13 -5.51
CA ALA A 210 -7.90 9.12 -6.81
C ALA A 210 -7.82 10.52 -7.44
N ASP A 211 -8.88 11.33 -7.42
CA ASP A 211 -8.83 12.70 -7.97
C ASP A 211 -7.96 13.63 -7.11
N ALA A 212 -8.01 13.51 -5.78
CA ALA A 212 -7.19 14.30 -4.88
C ALA A 212 -5.68 14.03 -5.06
N LEU A 213 -5.28 12.76 -5.17
CA LEU A 213 -3.88 12.36 -5.34
C LEU A 213 -3.36 12.60 -6.76
N MET A 214 -4.23 12.60 -7.79
CA MET A 214 -3.80 12.94 -9.15
C MET A 214 -3.31 14.38 -9.29
N ALA A 215 -3.75 15.29 -8.42
CA ALA A 215 -3.31 16.69 -8.41
C ALA A 215 -1.89 16.91 -7.84
N ILE A 216 -1.27 15.89 -7.23
CA ILE A 216 0.07 16.00 -6.62
C ILE A 216 1.16 15.96 -7.69
N THR A 217 2.06 16.95 -7.67
CA THR A 217 3.21 17.09 -8.59
C THR A 217 4.55 17.16 -7.86
N ASN A 218 5.62 16.90 -8.60
CA ASN A 218 6.97 17.31 -8.23
C ASN A 218 7.10 18.85 -8.27
N PRO A 219 8.16 19.46 -7.69
CA PRO A 219 8.38 20.91 -7.70
C PRO A 219 8.55 21.54 -9.09
N ASP A 220 8.81 20.75 -10.14
CA ASP A 220 8.90 21.17 -11.53
C ASP A 220 7.56 21.06 -12.30
N GLY A 221 6.49 20.63 -11.62
CA GLY A 221 5.16 20.41 -12.19
C GLY A 221 4.96 19.04 -12.88
N THR A 222 5.98 18.18 -12.92
CA THR A 222 5.84 16.81 -13.44
C THR A 222 5.12 15.89 -12.44
N THR A 223 4.65 14.74 -12.90
CA THR A 223 4.20 13.64 -12.03
C THR A 223 5.17 12.46 -12.06
N ASP A 224 6.40 12.70 -12.47
CA ASP A 224 7.41 11.67 -12.72
C ASP A 224 7.79 10.96 -11.42
N ASN A 225 7.75 9.63 -11.46
CA ASN A 225 7.96 8.75 -10.31
C ASN A 225 7.01 9.02 -9.13
N LEU A 226 5.84 9.63 -9.36
CA LEU A 226 4.73 9.78 -8.40
C LEU A 226 3.61 8.78 -8.70
N ILE A 227 3.61 7.68 -7.97
CA ILE A 227 2.82 6.49 -8.22
C ILE A 227 1.63 6.46 -7.25
N ILE A 228 0.44 6.05 -7.69
CA ILE A 228 -0.69 5.84 -6.78
C ILE A 228 -0.50 4.53 -6.01
N ASP A 229 -0.68 4.60 -4.71
CA ASP A 229 -0.56 3.47 -3.79
C ASP A 229 -1.90 2.75 -3.65
N VAL A 230 -1.91 1.41 -3.65
CA VAL A 230 -3.13 0.61 -3.76
C VAL A 230 -3.02 -0.68 -2.95
N HIS A 231 -3.97 -0.91 -2.05
CA HIS A 231 -4.10 -2.14 -1.28
C HIS A 231 -5.38 -2.89 -1.67
N LYS A 232 -5.42 -4.22 -1.52
CA LYS A 232 -6.69 -4.98 -1.49
C LYS A 232 -6.53 -6.38 -0.89
N TYR A 233 -7.47 -6.79 -0.05
CA TYR A 233 -7.60 -8.15 0.46
C TYR A 233 -8.84 -8.86 -0.10
N LEU A 234 -8.87 -10.18 0.04
CA LEU A 234 -9.84 -11.07 -0.61
C LEU A 234 -10.90 -11.65 0.37
N ASP A 235 -10.74 -11.41 1.67
CA ASP A 235 -11.69 -11.83 2.69
C ASP A 235 -12.92 -10.93 2.79
N GLU A 236 -13.91 -11.35 3.58
CA GLU A 236 -15.28 -10.81 3.59
C GLU A 236 -15.42 -9.34 3.99
N ASP A 237 -14.43 -8.79 4.70
CA ASP A 237 -14.37 -7.40 5.16
C ASP A 237 -13.15 -6.62 4.63
N ASN A 238 -12.37 -7.21 3.70
CA ASN A 238 -11.13 -6.64 3.17
C ASN A 238 -10.04 -6.36 4.24
N SER A 239 -10.06 -7.06 5.39
CA SER A 239 -9.07 -6.85 6.47
C SER A 239 -7.78 -7.66 6.33
N GLY A 240 -7.76 -8.72 5.51
CA GLY A 240 -6.65 -9.66 5.46
C GLY A 240 -6.50 -10.52 6.72
N THR A 241 -7.53 -10.58 7.58
CA THR A 241 -7.44 -11.31 8.86
C THR A 241 -8.11 -12.70 8.82
N HIS A 242 -8.99 -12.95 7.84
CA HIS A 242 -9.73 -14.20 7.74
C HIS A 242 -9.05 -15.22 6.81
N LYS A 243 -9.49 -16.48 6.90
CA LYS A 243 -8.99 -17.57 6.05
C LYS A 243 -9.68 -17.65 4.68
N PRO A 244 -11.02 -17.64 4.57
CA PRO A 244 -11.68 -17.83 3.29
C PRO A 244 -11.56 -16.58 2.42
N CYS A 245 -11.26 -16.78 1.14
CA CYS A 245 -11.39 -15.73 0.13
C CYS A 245 -12.81 -15.74 -0.43
N THR A 246 -13.43 -14.56 -0.52
CA THR A 246 -14.83 -14.36 -0.95
C THR A 246 -14.93 -13.65 -2.30
N THR A 247 -13.86 -13.01 -2.76
CA THR A 247 -13.78 -12.23 -4.01
C THR A 247 -12.41 -12.40 -4.68
N ASP A 248 -12.36 -12.22 -6.00
CA ASP A 248 -11.11 -12.14 -6.78
C ASP A 248 -10.64 -10.68 -7.01
N ASN A 249 -11.40 -9.69 -6.53
CA ASN A 249 -11.17 -8.26 -6.69
C ASN A 249 -11.01 -7.76 -8.13
N VAL A 250 -11.32 -8.56 -9.16
CA VAL A 250 -11.04 -8.22 -10.57
C VAL A 250 -11.82 -6.98 -11.02
N GLU A 251 -13.06 -6.80 -10.56
CA GLU A 251 -13.87 -5.60 -10.83
C GLU A 251 -13.27 -4.33 -10.19
N SER A 252 -12.76 -4.45 -8.95
CA SER A 252 -12.11 -3.35 -8.23
C SER A 252 -10.80 -2.94 -8.92
N PHE A 253 -9.94 -3.90 -9.27
CA PHE A 253 -8.71 -3.61 -10.01
C PHE A 253 -8.98 -3.13 -11.44
N ARG A 254 -10.06 -3.54 -12.12
CA ARG A 254 -10.44 -2.96 -13.41
C ARG A 254 -10.85 -1.50 -13.27
N THR A 255 -11.64 -1.17 -12.27
CA THR A 255 -12.06 0.21 -11.97
C THR A 255 -10.84 1.11 -11.75
N VAL A 256 -9.85 0.64 -10.97
CA VAL A 256 -8.56 1.35 -10.80
C VAL A 256 -7.78 1.43 -12.11
N ALA A 257 -7.64 0.33 -12.86
CA ALA A 257 -6.87 0.30 -14.10
C ALA A 257 -7.43 1.27 -15.16
N GLU A 258 -8.75 1.29 -15.36
CA GLU A 258 -9.42 2.20 -16.30
C GLU A 258 -9.28 3.66 -15.87
N TYR A 259 -9.41 3.95 -14.57
CA TYR A 259 -9.17 5.29 -14.02
C TYR A 259 -7.72 5.74 -14.24
N LEU A 260 -6.73 4.94 -13.84
CA LEU A 260 -5.30 5.23 -14.03
C LEU A 260 -4.97 5.50 -15.50
N ARG A 261 -5.51 4.66 -16.40
CA ARG A 261 -5.34 4.77 -17.86
C ARG A 261 -5.94 6.06 -18.40
N SER A 262 -7.13 6.45 -17.93
CA SER A 262 -7.80 7.70 -18.32
C SER A 262 -7.04 8.96 -17.90
N LYS A 263 -6.28 8.89 -16.79
CA LYS A 263 -5.46 10.00 -16.26
C LYS A 263 -4.01 9.95 -16.74
N GLY A 264 -3.60 8.93 -17.50
CA GLY A 264 -2.22 8.72 -17.95
C GLY A 264 -1.21 8.37 -16.84
N ARG A 265 -1.70 7.95 -15.66
CA ARG A 265 -0.88 7.75 -14.45
C ARG A 265 -0.71 6.26 -14.12
N LYS A 266 0.14 5.96 -13.14
CA LYS A 266 0.52 4.60 -12.73
C LYS A 266 0.12 4.33 -11.28
N GLY A 267 -0.14 3.07 -10.97
CA GLY A 267 -0.32 2.57 -9.61
C GLY A 267 0.62 1.41 -9.30
N LEU A 268 0.81 1.12 -8.01
CA LEU A 268 1.53 -0.05 -7.51
C LEU A 268 0.66 -0.71 -6.45
N VAL A 269 0.44 -2.03 -6.57
CA VAL A 269 -0.28 -2.79 -5.55
C VAL A 269 0.71 -3.20 -4.47
N SER A 270 0.91 -2.33 -3.48
CA SER A 270 1.92 -2.40 -2.41
C SER A 270 1.57 -3.40 -1.31
N GLU A 271 0.29 -3.73 -1.18
CA GLU A 271 -0.19 -4.74 -0.23
C GLU A 271 -1.39 -5.52 -0.80
N THR A 272 -1.22 -6.83 -0.90
CA THR A 272 -2.33 -7.78 -1.06
C THR A 272 -1.90 -9.15 -0.57
N GLY A 273 -2.83 -9.92 -0.02
CA GLY A 273 -2.56 -11.25 0.50
C GLY A 273 -3.81 -12.11 0.55
N ALA A 274 -3.60 -13.40 0.70
CA ALA A 274 -4.63 -14.40 0.82
C ALA A 274 -4.11 -15.54 1.71
N SER A 275 -5.00 -16.33 2.32
CA SER A 275 -4.58 -17.47 3.12
C SER A 275 -4.35 -18.71 2.25
N SER A 276 -3.77 -19.75 2.84
CA SER A 276 -3.64 -21.07 2.19
C SER A 276 -4.95 -21.89 2.19
N ASP A 277 -6.11 -21.27 2.40
CA ASP A 277 -7.41 -21.92 2.23
C ASP A 277 -7.70 -22.22 0.75
N SER A 278 -8.41 -23.33 0.50
CA SER A 278 -8.78 -23.78 -0.85
C SER A 278 -9.55 -22.74 -1.70
N SER A 279 -10.34 -21.88 -1.06
CA SER A 279 -11.06 -20.77 -1.73
C SER A 279 -10.11 -19.73 -2.35
N CYS A 280 -8.96 -19.50 -1.73
CA CYS A 280 -8.03 -18.46 -2.12
C CYS A 280 -7.21 -18.79 -3.37
N PHE A 281 -6.94 -20.07 -3.65
CA PHE A 281 -6.10 -20.46 -4.79
C PHE A 281 -6.69 -20.09 -6.16
N THR A 282 -8.01 -20.07 -6.32
CA THR A 282 -8.61 -19.57 -7.57
C THR A 282 -8.66 -18.04 -7.59
N ALA A 283 -9.14 -17.42 -6.51
CA ALA A 283 -9.38 -15.98 -6.44
C ALA A 283 -8.09 -15.14 -6.48
N PHE A 284 -7.07 -15.50 -5.70
CA PHE A 284 -5.80 -14.76 -5.63
C PHE A 284 -4.98 -14.89 -6.92
N CYS A 285 -5.01 -16.08 -7.54
CA CYS A 285 -4.43 -16.28 -8.86
C CYS A 285 -5.13 -15.42 -9.92
N ALA A 286 -6.46 -15.36 -9.94
CA ALA A 286 -7.22 -14.50 -10.86
C ALA A 286 -6.91 -13.01 -10.67
N GLN A 287 -6.91 -12.53 -9.42
CA GLN A 287 -6.51 -11.17 -9.06
C GLN A 287 -5.13 -10.80 -9.63
N ASN A 288 -4.13 -11.62 -9.31
CA ASN A 288 -2.73 -11.33 -9.61
C ASN A 288 -2.43 -11.50 -11.11
N THR A 289 -3.14 -12.40 -11.80
CA THR A 289 -3.15 -12.44 -13.27
C THR A 289 -3.75 -11.17 -13.88
N PHE A 290 -4.86 -10.65 -13.36
CA PHE A 290 -5.48 -9.42 -13.88
C PHE A 290 -4.57 -8.19 -13.70
N ILE A 291 -3.95 -8.04 -12.53
CA ILE A 291 -2.97 -6.97 -12.24
C ILE A 291 -1.80 -7.06 -13.23
N ASN A 292 -1.27 -8.26 -13.49
CA ASN A 292 -0.21 -8.49 -14.46
C ASN A 292 -0.59 -8.15 -15.90
N GLN A 293 -1.79 -8.51 -16.34
CA GLN A 293 -2.29 -8.17 -17.68
C GLN A 293 -2.48 -6.65 -17.89
N ASN A 294 -2.64 -5.88 -16.81
CA ASN A 294 -2.79 -4.43 -16.82
C ASN A 294 -1.47 -3.71 -16.47
N SER A 295 -0.32 -4.30 -16.86
CA SER A 295 1.02 -3.74 -16.59
C SER A 295 1.32 -2.41 -17.28
N ASP A 296 0.44 -1.93 -18.17
CA ASP A 296 0.50 -0.59 -18.72
C ASP A 296 0.11 0.49 -17.70
N VAL A 297 -0.57 0.12 -16.61
CA VAL A 297 -0.95 1.03 -15.51
C VAL A 297 -0.49 0.55 -14.13
N PHE A 298 -0.49 -0.76 -13.85
CA PHE A 298 0.10 -1.30 -12.63
C PHE A 298 1.59 -1.60 -12.85
N ILE A 299 2.46 -0.83 -12.19
CA ILE A 299 3.91 -1.05 -12.31
C ILE A 299 4.42 -2.15 -11.38
N GLY A 300 3.66 -2.54 -10.35
CA GLY A 300 4.10 -3.56 -9.42
C GLY A 300 3.00 -4.21 -8.58
N LEU A 301 3.36 -5.34 -7.99
CA LEU A 301 2.58 -6.17 -7.08
C LEU A 301 3.49 -6.66 -5.93
N VAL A 302 3.06 -6.44 -4.70
CA VAL A 302 3.78 -6.83 -3.48
C VAL A 302 2.87 -7.67 -2.59
N GLY A 303 3.30 -8.90 -2.30
CA GLY A 303 2.55 -9.84 -1.45
C GLY A 303 2.77 -9.60 0.04
N TRP A 304 1.70 -9.58 0.82
CA TRP A 304 1.72 -9.56 2.29
C TRP A 304 1.51 -10.99 2.84
N ALA A 305 2.39 -11.54 3.69
CA ALA A 305 3.71 -11.04 4.11
C ALA A 305 4.68 -12.13 4.58
N ALA A 306 5.96 -11.78 4.66
CA ALA A 306 7.06 -12.59 5.17
C ALA A 306 7.88 -11.82 6.23
N GLY A 307 9.18 -12.09 6.37
CA GLY A 307 10.09 -11.39 7.30
C GLY A 307 10.10 -12.02 8.70
N SER A 308 9.63 -11.29 9.70
CA SER A 308 9.48 -11.77 11.09
C SER A 308 8.19 -12.56 11.33
N PHE A 309 7.27 -12.64 10.35
CA PHE A 309 6.10 -13.53 10.44
C PHE A 309 6.49 -15.01 10.37
N GLY A 310 5.83 -15.85 11.18
CA GLY A 310 5.97 -17.31 11.13
C GLY A 310 5.33 -17.92 9.88
N THR A 311 5.68 -19.17 9.56
CA THR A 311 5.06 -19.96 8.46
C THR A 311 3.59 -20.33 8.74
N ASP A 312 3.11 -20.05 9.94
CA ASP A 312 1.78 -20.32 10.50
C ASP A 312 0.88 -19.07 10.61
N TYR A 313 1.41 -17.88 10.27
CA TYR A 313 0.60 -16.67 10.08
C TYR A 313 -0.43 -16.87 8.95
N VAL A 314 -1.63 -16.28 9.09
CA VAL A 314 -2.77 -16.56 8.20
C VAL A 314 -2.50 -16.17 6.74
N LEU A 315 -1.79 -15.07 6.49
CA LEU A 315 -1.33 -14.65 5.16
C LEU A 315 0.17 -14.87 4.97
N SER A 316 0.74 -15.95 5.56
CA SER A 316 2.18 -16.17 5.49
C SER A 316 2.63 -16.45 4.05
N LEU A 317 3.60 -15.64 3.58
CA LEU A 317 4.47 -15.91 2.46
C LEU A 317 5.91 -16.24 2.94
N THR A 318 6.13 -16.40 4.26
CA THR A 318 7.44 -16.75 4.81
C THR A 318 7.90 -18.11 4.28
N PRO A 319 9.05 -18.20 3.59
CA PRO A 319 9.54 -19.45 3.03
C PRO A 319 10.14 -20.32 4.14
N LYS A 320 9.92 -21.64 4.06
CA LYS A 320 10.42 -22.58 5.06
C LYS A 320 11.92 -22.80 4.88
N LYS A 321 12.72 -22.42 5.87
CA LYS A 321 14.17 -22.68 5.90
C LYS A 321 14.46 -24.17 6.17
N SER A 322 15.39 -24.74 5.42
CA SER A 322 15.92 -26.10 5.60
C SER A 322 17.43 -26.10 5.33
N GLY A 323 18.22 -26.07 6.41
CA GLY A 323 19.67 -25.84 6.31
C GLY A 323 19.97 -24.46 5.76
N ASN A 324 20.68 -24.41 4.62
CA ASN A 324 21.00 -23.17 3.90
C ASN A 324 20.01 -22.84 2.77
N SER A 325 19.01 -23.70 2.52
CA SER A 325 18.01 -23.52 1.47
C SER A 325 16.68 -23.05 2.06
N TYR A 326 15.87 -22.41 1.21
CA TYR A 326 14.51 -22.00 1.50
C TYR A 326 13.52 -22.73 0.59
N THR A 327 12.24 -22.71 0.93
CA THR A 327 11.17 -23.31 0.13
C THR A 327 9.87 -22.58 0.40
N ASP A 328 9.38 -21.88 -0.62
CA ASP A 328 8.06 -21.25 -0.64
C ASP A 328 6.91 -22.21 -0.37
N ASN A 329 5.79 -21.67 0.12
CA ASN A 329 4.52 -22.38 0.16
C ASN A 329 3.84 -22.39 -1.22
N ASP A 330 2.76 -23.15 -1.33
CA ASP A 330 2.10 -23.38 -2.62
C ASP A 330 1.30 -22.18 -3.13
N LEU A 331 0.86 -21.27 -2.25
CA LEU A 331 0.16 -20.03 -2.62
C LEU A 331 1.11 -19.04 -3.29
N MET A 332 2.30 -18.86 -2.71
CA MET A 332 3.38 -18.04 -3.27
C MET A 332 3.77 -18.55 -4.67
N LYS A 333 4.04 -19.85 -4.80
CA LYS A 333 4.37 -20.50 -6.08
C LYS A 333 3.28 -20.33 -7.14
N GLN A 334 2.02 -20.63 -6.80
CA GLN A 334 0.94 -20.69 -7.79
C GLN A 334 0.34 -19.32 -8.12
N CYS A 335 0.10 -18.46 -7.12
CA CYS A 335 -0.64 -17.22 -7.30
C CYS A 335 0.19 -15.94 -7.20
N VAL A 336 1.50 -16.02 -6.93
CA VAL A 336 2.41 -14.86 -6.97
C VAL A 336 3.49 -15.07 -8.05
N LEU A 337 4.22 -16.18 -8.00
CA LEU A 337 5.31 -16.48 -8.93
C LEU A 337 4.83 -16.92 -10.32
N ALA A 338 3.95 -17.91 -10.41
CA ALA A 338 3.50 -18.42 -11.71
C ALA A 338 2.66 -17.37 -12.47
N THR A 339 1.84 -16.57 -11.78
CA THR A 339 1.05 -15.47 -12.37
C THR A 339 1.90 -14.36 -12.99
N TRP A 340 3.12 -14.14 -12.49
CA TRP A 340 4.09 -13.17 -13.06
C TRP A 340 5.01 -13.78 -14.14
N ASN A 341 5.21 -15.10 -14.12
CA ASN A 341 6.12 -15.78 -15.06
C ASN A 341 5.41 -16.49 -16.23
N THR A 342 4.07 -16.53 -16.26
CA THR A 342 3.33 -17.13 -17.38
C THR A 342 3.34 -16.24 -18.61
N GLU A 343 3.95 -16.72 -19.70
CA GLU A 343 3.81 -16.11 -21.03
C GLU A 343 2.37 -16.27 -21.56
N LEU A 344 1.52 -15.29 -21.28
CA LEU A 344 0.17 -15.27 -21.84
C LEU A 344 0.22 -14.81 -23.31
N ASN A 345 -0.11 -15.72 -24.21
CA ASN A 345 -0.33 -15.45 -25.65
C ASN A 345 -1.60 -14.62 -25.86
N VAL A 346 -1.57 -13.34 -25.45
CA VAL A 346 -2.66 -12.38 -25.66
C VAL A 346 -2.76 -12.07 -27.16
N THR A 347 -3.63 -12.81 -27.84
CA THR A 347 -4.00 -12.52 -29.23
C THR A 347 -4.93 -11.31 -29.22
N THR A 348 -4.35 -10.11 -29.30
CA THR A 348 -5.13 -8.88 -29.41
C THR A 348 -5.99 -8.90 -30.68
N PRO A 349 -7.31 -8.67 -30.57
CA PRO A 349 -8.14 -8.45 -31.75
C PRO A 349 -7.63 -7.21 -32.48
N VAL A 350 -7.17 -7.37 -33.72
CA VAL A 350 -6.68 -6.25 -34.52
C VAL A 350 -7.83 -5.28 -34.77
N SER A 351 -7.70 -4.07 -34.22
CA SER A 351 -8.66 -2.98 -34.47
C SER A 351 -8.75 -2.72 -35.97
N ALA A 352 -9.97 -2.79 -36.52
CA ALA A 352 -10.19 -2.73 -37.95
C ALA A 352 -9.78 -1.36 -38.51
N GLN A 353 -8.79 -1.32 -39.40
CA GLN A 353 -8.39 -0.08 -40.06
C GLN A 353 -9.56 0.53 -40.85
N PRO A 354 -9.70 1.87 -40.88
CA PRO A 354 -10.71 2.53 -41.70
C PRO A 354 -10.54 2.19 -43.19
N SER A 355 -11.58 1.65 -43.81
CA SER A 355 -11.63 1.39 -45.25
C SER A 355 -11.56 2.70 -46.03
N LYS A 356 -10.66 2.79 -47.02
CA LYS A 356 -10.57 3.95 -47.92
C LYS A 356 -11.88 4.15 -48.71
N PRO A 357 -12.27 5.40 -49.02
CA PRO A 357 -13.54 5.68 -49.69
C PRO A 357 -13.55 5.17 -51.13
N VAL A 358 -14.68 4.59 -51.54
CA VAL A 358 -14.98 4.23 -52.94
C VAL A 358 -15.67 5.41 -53.63
N ALA A 359 -15.31 5.67 -54.88
CA ALA A 359 -15.80 6.83 -55.64
C ALA A 359 -17.27 6.69 -56.08
N SER A 360 -17.94 7.83 -56.24
CA SER A 360 -19.39 7.93 -56.44
C SER A 360 -19.89 7.56 -57.83
N ALA A 361 -21.12 7.04 -57.91
CA ALA A 361 -21.97 7.08 -59.10
C ALA A 361 -23.15 8.05 -58.88
N LYS A 362 -23.62 8.70 -59.96
CA LYS A 362 -24.74 9.68 -59.94
C LYS A 362 -26.11 9.01 -60.24
N PRO A 363 -27.26 9.70 -60.05
CA PRO A 363 -28.51 9.06 -59.62
C PRO A 363 -29.59 8.92 -60.72
N SER A 364 -30.75 8.34 -60.34
CA SER A 364 -32.02 8.45 -61.07
C SER A 364 -33.20 8.74 -60.12
N ALA A 365 -34.31 9.20 -60.71
CA ALA A 365 -35.42 9.98 -60.13
C ALA A 365 -36.21 9.43 -58.90
N ALA A 366 -36.89 10.35 -58.21
CA ALA A 366 -37.97 10.10 -57.23
C ALA A 366 -39.37 10.04 -57.91
N PRO A 367 -40.47 9.68 -57.20
CA PRO A 367 -41.19 10.58 -56.26
C PRO A 367 -41.39 9.95 -54.85
N SER A 368 -41.42 10.66 -53.72
CA SER A 368 -42.27 11.78 -53.25
C SER A 368 -43.70 11.39 -52.79
N SER A 369 -43.91 11.33 -51.47
CA SER A 369 -45.18 11.67 -50.80
C SER A 369 -44.93 12.07 -49.32
N VAL A 370 -45.59 13.13 -48.83
CA VAL A 370 -45.42 13.70 -47.47
C VAL A 370 -46.73 14.39 -47.02
N PRO A 371 -47.13 14.23 -45.75
CA PRO A 371 -47.61 15.34 -44.89
C PRO A 371 -46.88 15.32 -43.51
N ALA A 372 -46.48 16.40 -42.81
CA ALA A 372 -46.87 17.82 -42.70
C ALA A 372 -48.27 18.05 -42.06
N SER A 373 -48.47 18.83 -40.98
CA SER A 373 -47.57 19.53 -40.03
C SER A 373 -48.11 19.39 -38.57
N VAL A 374 -48.15 20.26 -37.54
CA VAL A 374 -48.03 21.74 -37.28
C VAL A 374 -47.47 21.94 -35.81
N PRO A 375 -47.34 23.16 -35.21
CA PRO A 375 -46.42 23.42 -34.06
C PRO A 375 -47.11 23.84 -32.72
N ILE A 376 -46.31 24.40 -31.77
CA ILE A 376 -46.59 25.33 -30.62
C ILE A 376 -45.63 24.95 -29.44
N SER A 377 -45.06 25.81 -28.58
CA SER A 377 -44.58 27.22 -28.61
C SER A 377 -43.69 27.44 -27.36
N ALA A 378 -42.80 28.44 -27.36
CA ALA A 378 -41.98 28.82 -26.20
C ALA A 378 -42.58 30.00 -25.39
N PRO A 379 -42.03 30.29 -24.20
CA PRO A 379 -41.84 31.70 -23.81
C PRO A 379 -40.45 32.02 -23.22
N ASP A 380 -39.99 33.26 -23.43
CA ASP A 380 -38.77 33.85 -22.84
C ASP A 380 -38.94 34.27 -21.37
N SER A 381 -37.81 34.50 -20.68
CA SER A 381 -37.52 35.77 -19.96
C SER A 381 -36.10 35.81 -19.36
N ALA A 382 -35.44 36.96 -19.47
CA ALA A 382 -34.23 37.35 -18.71
C ALA A 382 -34.60 38.40 -17.63
N PRO A 383 -33.64 38.88 -16.81
CA PRO A 383 -33.04 40.17 -17.18
C PRO A 383 -31.55 40.38 -16.79
N THR A 384 -30.99 41.45 -17.38
CA THR A 384 -29.76 42.21 -17.05
C THR A 384 -29.85 42.95 -15.68
N SER A 385 -28.85 43.63 -15.11
CA SER A 385 -27.51 44.12 -15.53
C SER A 385 -26.59 44.48 -14.32
N ALA A 386 -25.30 44.73 -14.58
CA ALA A 386 -24.29 45.34 -13.69
C ALA A 386 -24.36 46.92 -13.73
N PRO A 387 -23.39 47.79 -13.26
CA PRO A 387 -22.00 47.54 -12.82
C PRO A 387 -21.35 48.45 -11.70
N THR A 388 -20.05 48.18 -11.46
CA THR A 388 -18.91 49.11 -11.14
C THR A 388 -18.45 49.52 -9.71
N ALA A 389 -17.12 49.42 -9.55
CA ALA A 389 -16.16 50.34 -8.87
C ALA A 389 -15.82 50.22 -7.36
N ALA A 390 -14.52 50.43 -7.07
CA ALA A 390 -13.87 50.56 -5.75
C ALA A 390 -12.92 51.79 -5.74
N PRO A 391 -12.43 52.25 -4.57
CA PRO A 391 -11.01 52.08 -4.19
C PRO A 391 -10.79 51.71 -2.69
N VAL A 392 -9.76 50.93 -2.26
CA VAL A 392 -8.35 51.28 -1.86
C VAL A 392 -8.23 52.50 -0.89
N THR A 393 -7.42 52.57 0.19
CA THR A 393 -6.09 51.99 0.61
C THR A 393 -5.86 51.91 2.15
N SER A 394 -4.92 51.05 2.62
CA SER A 394 -3.87 51.19 3.69
C SER A 394 -4.16 51.85 5.09
N ASP A 395 -3.40 51.67 6.19
CA ASP A 395 -2.14 50.93 6.53
C ASP A 395 -1.98 50.68 8.07
N ASP A 396 -0.99 49.84 8.45
CA ASP A 396 -0.21 49.79 9.73
C ASP A 396 -0.82 49.62 11.16
N GLY A 397 -0.01 49.06 12.10
CA GLY A 397 0.03 49.58 13.50
C GLY A 397 -0.14 48.65 14.74
N SER A 398 0.84 47.81 15.07
CA SER A 398 1.19 47.20 16.39
C SER A 398 0.29 47.30 17.65
N ALA A 399 -0.08 46.12 18.19
CA ALA A 399 -0.04 45.64 19.59
C ALA A 399 -0.48 46.51 20.82
N ILE A 400 -1.34 45.93 21.68
CA ILE A 400 -1.26 45.93 23.17
C ILE A 400 -2.30 44.95 23.80
N LEU A 401 -2.01 44.43 25.00
CA LEU A 401 -2.85 43.59 25.87
C LEU A 401 -2.80 44.13 27.32
N PRO A 402 -3.70 43.75 28.26
CA PRO A 402 -5.05 43.16 28.16
C PRO A 402 -6.09 44.09 28.87
N PRO A 403 -7.28 43.62 29.36
CA PRO A 403 -7.32 42.87 30.64
C PRO A 403 -8.28 41.68 30.67
N THR A 404 -8.16 40.86 31.72
CA THR A 404 -8.91 39.61 31.96
C THR A 404 -10.39 39.85 32.29
N THR A 405 -11.29 38.98 31.84
CA THR A 405 -12.61 38.77 32.46
C THR A 405 -13.02 37.31 32.32
N VAL A 406 -13.58 36.73 33.38
CA VAL A 406 -14.08 35.34 33.42
C VAL A 406 -15.57 35.34 33.10
N MET A 407 -16.02 34.46 32.20
CA MET A 407 -17.44 34.13 32.06
C MET A 407 -17.65 32.61 32.10
N THR A 408 -18.68 32.20 32.82
CA THR A 408 -19.11 30.81 32.99
C THR A 408 -20.11 30.39 31.92
N VAL A 409 -20.07 29.11 31.55
CA VAL A 409 -21.01 28.49 30.61
C VAL A 409 -22.22 27.93 31.37
N PRO A 410 -23.44 28.07 30.83
CA PRO A 410 -24.50 27.09 31.03
C PRO A 410 -24.90 26.43 29.70
N THR A 411 -24.69 25.12 29.60
CA THR A 411 -25.08 24.31 28.45
C THR A 411 -26.59 24.13 28.39
N THR A 412 -27.21 24.25 27.21
CA THR A 412 -28.59 23.78 27.00
C THR A 412 -28.75 23.28 25.57
N LEU A 413 -28.51 21.99 25.34
CA LEU A 413 -28.98 21.32 24.12
C LEU A 413 -30.44 20.90 24.30
N LEU A 414 -31.27 21.27 23.34
CA LEU A 414 -32.56 20.62 23.10
C LEU A 414 -32.29 19.39 22.22
N ILE A 415 -32.72 18.22 22.65
CA ILE A 415 -32.61 16.96 21.90
C ILE A 415 -33.98 16.66 21.29
N ASP A 416 -34.03 16.57 19.96
CA ASP A 416 -35.22 16.10 19.23
C ASP A 416 -35.37 14.57 19.37
N THR A 417 -36.59 14.07 19.35
CA THR A 417 -36.94 12.70 19.80
C THR A 417 -37.84 11.94 18.84
N SER A 418 -37.41 11.78 17.58
CA SER A 418 -38.14 10.96 16.60
C SER A 418 -37.29 10.19 15.58
N THR A 419 -36.59 9.12 16.01
CA THR A 419 -36.34 7.90 15.18
C THR A 419 -35.93 6.71 16.07
N PRO A 420 -36.22 5.44 15.71
CA PRO A 420 -36.02 4.28 16.58
C PRO A 420 -34.68 3.55 16.38
N THR A 421 -34.07 3.11 17.48
CA THR A 421 -32.84 2.27 17.49
C THR A 421 -33.18 0.78 17.61
N PRO A 422 -32.47 -0.14 16.92
CA PRO A 422 -32.65 -1.59 17.10
C PRO A 422 -32.31 -2.11 18.52
N PRO A 423 -32.87 -3.25 18.95
CA PRO A 423 -32.69 -3.76 20.31
C PRO A 423 -31.35 -4.50 20.52
N ALA A 424 -30.66 -4.19 21.62
CA ALA A 424 -29.54 -4.98 22.13
C ALA A 424 -30.01 -6.11 23.10
N PRO A 425 -29.27 -7.23 23.25
CA PRO A 425 -29.74 -8.38 24.03
C PRO A 425 -29.76 -8.14 25.55
N THR A 426 -30.86 -8.52 26.21
CA THR A 426 -31.01 -8.42 27.68
C THR A 426 -30.46 -9.65 28.40
N GLY A 427 -29.60 -9.46 29.41
CA GLY A 427 -28.99 -10.58 30.14
C GLY A 427 -28.36 -10.25 31.49
N THR A 428 -29.09 -9.62 32.43
CA THR A 428 -28.58 -9.31 33.78
C THR A 428 -29.10 -10.27 34.85
N ARG A 429 -28.19 -10.82 35.69
CA ARG A 429 -28.56 -11.50 36.94
C ARG A 429 -27.43 -11.49 37.97
N GLY A 430 -27.76 -11.10 39.20
CA GLY A 430 -27.04 -11.48 40.44
C GLY A 430 -25.64 -10.89 40.67
N ARG A 431 -25.53 -9.93 41.60
CA ARG A 431 -24.25 -9.45 42.15
C ARG A 431 -24.22 -9.67 43.66
N ASN A 432 -23.27 -10.46 44.18
CA ASN A 432 -22.96 -10.51 45.63
C ASN A 432 -21.66 -11.26 45.94
N GLY A 433 -20.67 -10.58 46.56
CA GLY A 433 -19.42 -11.17 47.11
C GLY A 433 -18.43 -11.73 46.07
N THR A 434 -17.11 -11.73 46.29
CA THR A 434 -16.27 -11.08 47.33
C THR A 434 -14.88 -10.80 46.74
N THR A 435 -14.08 -9.98 47.42
CA THR A 435 -12.73 -9.55 46.99
C THR A 435 -11.66 -10.64 46.98
N THR A 436 -10.90 -10.72 45.89
CA THR A 436 -9.42 -10.89 45.90
C THR A 436 -8.81 -10.35 44.60
N THR A 437 -7.56 -9.89 44.66
CA THR A 437 -6.79 -9.38 43.51
C THR A 437 -5.73 -10.38 43.08
N SER A 438 -5.61 -10.67 41.78
CA SER A 438 -4.44 -11.34 41.20
C SER A 438 -4.22 -10.93 39.73
N THR A 439 -2.95 -10.74 39.37
CA THR A 439 -2.48 -10.52 38.00
C THR A 439 -2.20 -11.85 37.28
N PRO A 440 -2.34 -11.94 35.95
CA PRO A 440 -1.88 -13.10 35.19
C PRO A 440 -0.34 -13.12 35.08
N SER A 441 0.28 -14.25 35.38
CA SER A 441 1.71 -14.49 35.20
C SER A 441 1.98 -15.44 34.02
N LEU A 442 3.14 -15.32 33.36
CA LEU A 442 3.53 -16.18 32.25
C LEU A 442 3.71 -17.65 32.69
N PRO A 443 3.40 -18.64 31.82
CA PRO A 443 3.78 -20.03 32.02
C PRO A 443 5.20 -20.32 31.49
N THR A 444 6.19 -20.41 32.38
CA THR A 444 7.52 -20.92 32.02
C THR A 444 7.53 -22.45 32.12
N ALA A 445 7.68 -23.16 31.00
CA ALA A 445 7.74 -24.62 30.98
C ALA A 445 9.18 -25.14 31.16
N ALA A 446 9.43 -25.95 32.19
CA ALA A 446 10.71 -26.64 32.37
C ALA A 446 10.58 -27.94 33.19
N GLY A 447 11.23 -29.00 32.70
CA GLY A 447 11.71 -30.11 33.54
C GLY A 447 10.80 -31.33 33.69
N ALA A 448 11.11 -32.39 32.93
CA ALA A 448 10.99 -33.77 33.40
C ALA A 448 12.42 -34.32 33.58
N ARG A 449 12.75 -34.85 34.76
CA ARG A 449 14.04 -35.51 35.04
C ARG A 449 13.95 -37.01 34.80
N VAL A 450 15.08 -37.61 34.46
CA VAL A 450 15.42 -38.98 34.86
C VAL A 450 16.86 -38.97 35.36
N ASP A 451 17.07 -39.37 36.62
CA ASP A 451 18.40 -39.45 37.25
C ASP A 451 18.92 -40.90 37.23
N ALA A 452 20.20 -41.11 36.89
CA ALA A 452 20.93 -42.38 37.08
C ALA A 452 22.44 -42.11 37.24
N MET A 453 23.09 -42.79 38.18
CA MET A 453 24.49 -42.54 38.57
C MET A 453 25.47 -43.45 37.80
N GLY A 454 26.68 -42.94 37.52
CA GLY A 454 27.69 -43.64 36.70
C GLY A 454 28.67 -44.56 37.46
N SER A 455 29.75 -44.94 36.78
CA SER A 455 30.96 -45.57 37.35
C SER A 455 32.17 -45.38 36.45
N LEU A 456 33.38 -45.62 36.99
CA LEU A 456 34.69 -45.40 36.35
C LEU A 456 35.23 -46.64 35.60
N VAL A 457 36.48 -46.51 35.09
CA VAL A 457 37.35 -47.48 34.37
C VAL A 457 37.17 -47.46 32.83
N GLY A 458 38.22 -47.44 32.00
CA GLY A 458 39.68 -47.32 32.24
C GLY A 458 40.52 -48.10 31.22
N PHE A 459 41.60 -47.49 30.68
CA PHE A 459 42.44 -47.97 29.55
C PHE A 459 41.68 -48.09 28.19
N GLY A 460 42.33 -48.04 27.02
CA GLY A 460 43.72 -47.68 26.67
C GLY A 460 44.21 -48.33 25.36
N LEU A 461 44.96 -47.59 24.51
CA LEU A 461 45.58 -48.02 23.23
C LEU A 461 44.57 -48.46 22.12
N ALA A 462 44.92 -48.63 20.83
CA ALA A 462 45.94 -48.03 19.96
C ALA A 462 45.72 -48.40 18.46
N VAL A 463 46.35 -47.63 17.54
CA VAL A 463 46.83 -48.00 16.17
C VAL A 463 45.83 -48.62 15.16
N ALA A 464 45.44 -47.77 14.20
CA ALA A 464 45.45 -47.88 12.72
C ALA A 464 45.36 -49.22 11.93
N MET A 465 44.86 -49.03 10.69
CA MET A 465 45.14 -49.68 9.39
C MET A 465 44.18 -50.74 8.79
N MET A 466 43.89 -50.48 7.50
CA MET A 466 43.42 -51.38 6.43
C MET A 466 42.06 -52.09 6.58
N LEU A 467 41.05 -51.55 5.90
CA LEU A 467 40.80 -51.90 4.49
C LEU A 467 40.25 -50.68 3.72
#